data_AF-A0A6H1ZC30-F1
#
_entry.id   AF-A0A6H1ZC30-F1
#
_cell.length_a   1.000
_cell.length_b   1.000
_cell.length_c   1.000
_cell.angle_alpha   90.00
_cell.angle_beta   90.00
_cell.angle_gamma   90.00
#
_symmetry.space_group_name_H-M   'P 1'
#
loop_
_entity.id
_entity.type
_entity.pdbx_description
1 polymer ?
#
loop_
_entity_poly.entity_id
_entity_poly.type
_entity_poly.pdbx_seq_one_letter_code
_entity_poly.pdbx_strand_id
1 'polypeptide(L)'
;MKVAFREFKSNGEIVAIFPEIPCDLSGHNCMSYLHIGQHSACDPVFILKVTKPAENYQELLEEIEKIYDDDVEVIKRINKPCYVKERLRYIAQNYNK
;
A
#
# COMPACT_ATOMS: atom_id res chain seq x y z
N MET A 1 -5.47 -1.18 -9.78
CA MET A 1 -4.38 -1.22 -8.77
C MET A 1 -4.65 -2.17 -7.58
N LYS A 2 -3.65 -2.86 -7.00
CA LYS A 2 -3.82 -3.66 -5.75
C LYS A 2 -3.65 -2.85 -4.47
N VAL A 3 -4.54 -3.06 -3.50
CA VAL A 3 -4.53 -2.34 -2.20
C VAL A 3 -4.80 -3.31 -1.05
N ALA A 4 -4.01 -3.19 0.03
CA ALA A 4 -4.25 -3.90 1.28
C ALA A 4 -4.62 -2.91 2.39
N PHE A 5 -5.83 -3.02 2.93
CA PHE A 5 -6.25 -2.21 4.06
C PHE A 5 -5.87 -2.85 5.38
N ARG A 6 -5.27 -2.05 6.26
CA ARG A 6 -4.69 -2.50 7.52
C ARG A 6 -5.08 -1.55 8.63
N GLU A 7 -5.41 -2.10 9.80
CA GLU A 7 -5.78 -1.35 10.99
C GLU A 7 -4.62 -1.39 11.98
N PHE A 8 -4.19 -0.23 12.48
CA PHE A 8 -3.16 -0.12 13.50
C PHE A 8 -3.66 -0.67 14.84
N LYS A 9 -2.87 -1.57 15.45
CA LYS A 9 -3.23 -2.17 16.74
C LYS A 9 -3.23 -1.16 17.90
N SER A 10 -2.54 -0.03 17.74
CA SER A 10 -2.35 0.99 18.79
C SER A 10 -3.54 1.93 18.93
N ASN A 11 -4.16 2.33 17.82
CA ASN A 11 -5.19 3.39 17.80
C ASN A 11 -6.40 3.06 16.92
N GLY A 12 -6.40 1.94 16.20
CA GLY A 12 -7.51 1.55 15.32
C GLY A 12 -7.56 2.31 13.99
N GLU A 13 -6.57 3.15 13.67
CA GLU A 13 -6.54 3.88 12.39
C GLU A 13 -6.32 2.92 11.22
N ILE A 14 -6.94 3.24 10.08
CA ILE A 14 -6.85 2.42 8.87
C ILE A 14 -5.88 3.06 7.87
N VAL A 15 -4.97 2.25 7.36
CA VAL A 15 -4.02 2.60 6.32
C VAL A 15 -4.20 1.70 5.11
N ALA A 16 -4.16 2.30 3.92
CA ALA A 16 -4.08 1.60 2.65
C ALA A 16 -2.61 1.40 2.27
N ILE A 17 -2.25 0.18 1.90
CA ILE A 17 -0.90 -0.17 1.45
C ILE A 17 -0.97 -0.54 -0.03
N PHE A 18 -0.11 0.07 -0.84
CA PHE A 18 0.03 -0.22 -2.27
C PHE A 18 1.27 -1.09 -2.50
N PRO A 19 1.16 -2.42 -2.38
CA PRO A 19 2.33 -3.30 -2.34
C PRO A 19 3.18 -3.26 -3.62
N GLU A 20 2.58 -2.95 -4.76
CA GLU A 20 3.24 -2.92 -6.07
C GLU A 20 3.84 -1.56 -6.42
N ILE A 21 3.49 -0.50 -5.68
CA ILE A 21 3.98 0.86 -5.94
C ILE A 21 5.20 1.14 -5.05
N PRO A 22 6.40 1.35 -5.62
CA PRO A 22 7.58 1.66 -4.84
C PRO A 22 7.55 3.08 -4.29
N CYS A 23 8.06 3.24 -3.07
CA CYS A 23 8.34 4.56 -2.49
C CYS A 23 9.81 4.97 -2.67
N ASP A 24 10.68 4.02 -3.05
CA ASP A 24 12.12 4.24 -3.22
C ASP A 24 12.67 3.43 -4.41
N LEU A 25 13.88 3.79 -4.85
CA LEU A 25 14.57 3.12 -5.97
C LEU A 25 15.13 1.73 -5.63
N SER A 26 15.18 1.35 -4.35
CA SER A 26 15.60 0.01 -3.94
C SER A 26 14.46 -1.01 -4.05
N GLY A 27 13.21 -0.55 -4.17
CA GLY A 27 12.02 -1.39 -4.14
C GLY A 27 11.78 -2.05 -2.78
N HIS A 28 12.44 -1.59 -1.71
CA HIS A 28 12.23 -2.15 -0.36
C HIS A 28 10.96 -1.62 0.28
N ASN A 29 10.74 -0.31 0.22
CA ASN A 29 9.51 0.30 0.71
C ASN A 29 8.48 0.44 -0.40
N CYS A 30 7.23 0.46 0.02
CA CYS A 30 6.08 0.70 -0.84
C CYS A 30 5.34 1.96 -0.41
N MET A 31 4.47 2.45 -1.27
CA MET A 31 3.60 3.57 -0.93
C MET A 31 2.50 3.10 0.04
N SER A 32 2.16 3.96 0.99
CA SER A 32 0.94 3.85 1.78
C SER A 32 0.16 5.16 1.76
N TYR A 33 -1.11 5.07 2.15
CA TYR A 33 -2.01 6.20 2.24
C TYR A 33 -2.90 6.09 3.47
N LEU A 34 -2.98 7.19 4.21
CA LEU A 34 -3.94 7.43 5.28
C LEU A 34 -4.99 8.43 4.78
N HIS A 35 -6.10 8.54 5.51
CA HIS A 35 -7.13 9.55 5.24
C HIS A 35 -6.55 10.96 5.05
N ILE A 36 -7.21 11.78 4.22
CA ILE A 36 -6.89 13.20 4.00
C ILE A 36 -5.57 13.37 3.21
N GLY A 37 -5.37 12.58 2.16
CA GLY A 37 -4.30 12.86 1.20
C GLY A 37 -2.88 12.47 1.66
N GLN A 38 -2.72 11.81 2.81
CA GLN A 38 -1.40 11.62 3.42
C GLN A 38 -0.70 10.37 2.87
N HIS A 39 0.16 10.58 1.87
CA HIS A 39 1.09 9.56 1.37
C HIS A 39 2.34 9.46 2.24
N SER A 40 2.81 8.23 2.46
CA SER A 40 4.07 8.00 3.16
C SER A 40 4.78 6.74 2.68
N ALA A 41 6.07 6.66 3.00
CA ALA A 41 6.86 5.46 2.85
C ALA A 41 6.41 4.39 3.85
N CYS A 42 6.23 3.17 3.38
CA CYS A 42 5.80 2.05 4.20
C CYS A 42 6.76 0.87 4.05
N ASP A 43 7.38 0.46 5.16
CA ASP A 43 8.09 -0.82 5.27
C ASP A 43 7.05 -1.95 5.44
N PRO A 44 6.88 -2.83 4.44
CA PRO A 44 5.90 -3.90 4.48
C PRO A 44 6.10 -4.89 5.63
N VAL A 45 7.33 -5.07 6.15
CA VAL A 45 7.58 -5.96 7.29
C VAL A 45 7.09 -5.33 8.57
N PHE A 46 7.48 -4.08 8.80
CA PHE A 46 7.14 -3.38 10.02
C PHE A 46 5.63 -3.18 10.11
N ILE A 47 5.01 -2.71 9.03
CA ILE A 47 3.58 -2.41 9.02
C ILE A 47 2.74 -3.66 9.32
N LEU A 48 3.10 -4.82 8.78
CA LEU A 48 2.39 -6.09 9.03
C LEU A 48 2.49 -6.55 10.49
N LYS A 49 3.57 -6.19 11.20
CA LYS A 49 3.74 -6.50 12.62
C LYS A 49 2.84 -5.63 13.50
N VAL A 50 2.73 -4.34 13.18
CA VAL A 50 2.01 -3.36 14.02
C VAL A 50 0.53 -3.19 13.65
N THR A 51 0.09 -3.77 12.54
CA THR A 51 -1.30 -3.74 12.09
C THR A 51 -1.97 -5.12 12.09
N LYS A 52 -3.28 -5.16 11.90
CA LYS A 52 -4.10 -6.34 11.56
C LYS A 52 -4.92 -6.05 10.28
N PRO A 53 -5.52 -7.05 9.59
CA PRO A 53 -6.42 -6.75 8.48
C PRO A 53 -7.55 -5.83 8.95
N ALA A 54 -7.86 -4.79 8.18
CA ALA A 54 -8.99 -3.91 8.49
C ALA A 54 -10.31 -4.54 8.00
N GLU A 55 -11.38 -4.30 8.74
CA GLU A 55 -12.75 -4.70 8.36
C GLU A 55 -13.59 -3.50 7.89
N ASN A 56 -13.34 -2.31 8.45
CA ASN A 56 -14.12 -1.09 8.24
C ASN A 56 -13.42 -0.05 7.33
N TYR A 57 -12.88 -0.49 6.18
CA TYR A 57 -12.06 0.35 5.30
C TYR A 57 -12.83 1.07 4.18
N GLN A 58 -14.17 1.00 4.18
CA GLN A 58 -15.01 1.44 3.06
C GLN A 58 -14.84 2.93 2.75
N GLU A 59 -14.77 3.78 3.78
CA GLU A 59 -14.55 5.23 3.60
C GLU A 59 -13.21 5.52 2.91
N LEU A 60 -12.14 4.85 3.33
CA LEU A 60 -10.82 5.00 2.72
C LEU A 60 -10.76 4.43 1.30
N LEU A 61 -11.52 3.36 1.03
CA LEU A 61 -11.64 2.79 -0.31
C LEU A 61 -12.31 3.78 -1.27
N GLU A 62 -13.43 4.38 -0.88
CA GLU A 62 -14.12 5.40 -1.69
C GLU A 62 -13.22 6.62 -1.96
N GLU A 63 -12.41 7.04 -0.99
CA GLU A 63 -11.44 8.12 -1.16
C GLU A 63 -10.37 7.76 -2.22
N ILE A 64 -9.82 6.54 -2.15
CA ILE A 64 -8.81 6.05 -3.09
C ILE A 64 -9.40 5.91 -4.50
N GLU A 65 -10.58 5.31 -4.64
CA GLU A 65 -11.25 5.16 -5.94
C GLU A 65 -11.49 6.52 -6.60
N LYS A 66 -11.89 7.55 -5.84
CA LYS A 66 -12.06 8.92 -6.33
C LYS A 66 -10.75 9.58 -6.78
N ILE A 67 -9.63 9.27 -6.11
CA ILE A 67 -8.33 9.89 -6.41
C ILE A 67 -7.69 9.27 -7.65
N TYR A 68 -7.75 7.94 -7.77
CA TYR A 68 -6.99 7.21 -8.78
C TYR A 68 -7.78 6.87 -10.04
N ASP A 69 -9.12 6.98 -10.02
CA ASP A 69 -10.01 6.65 -11.16
C ASP A 69 -9.68 5.27 -11.76
N ASP A 70 -9.37 4.30 -10.88
CA ASP A 70 -8.76 3.03 -11.23
C ASP A 70 -9.46 1.89 -10.50
N ASP A 71 -9.55 0.71 -11.13
CA ASP A 71 -10.16 -0.47 -10.53
C ASP A 71 -9.29 -0.95 -9.35
N VAL A 72 -9.79 -0.78 -8.12
CA VAL A 72 -9.08 -1.18 -6.90
C VAL A 72 -9.34 -2.66 -6.59
N GLU A 73 -8.29 -3.47 -6.67
CA GLU A 73 -8.31 -4.86 -6.21
C GLU A 73 -7.91 -4.93 -4.73
N VAL A 74 -8.89 -5.18 -3.86
CA VAL A 74 -8.64 -5.31 -2.42
C VAL A 74 -8.07 -6.69 -2.08
N ILE A 75 -6.87 -6.71 -1.52
CA ILE A 75 -6.18 -7.95 -1.10
C ILE A 75 -6.05 -8.02 0.43
N LYS A 76 -6.19 -9.24 0.98
CA LYS A 76 -6.04 -9.47 2.44
C LYS A 76 -4.60 -9.81 2.86
N ARG A 77 -3.77 -10.30 1.93
CA ARG A 77 -2.43 -10.80 2.24
C ARG A 77 -1.37 -10.11 1.39
N ILE A 78 -0.38 -9.53 2.06
CA ILE A 78 0.82 -9.00 1.42
C ILE A 78 1.90 -10.09 1.43
N ASN A 79 2.26 -10.62 0.26
CA ASN A 79 3.34 -11.61 0.11
C ASN A 79 4.67 -10.93 -0.26
N LYS A 80 5.51 -10.64 0.74
CA LYS A 80 6.71 -9.78 0.60
C LYS A 80 7.67 -10.15 -0.55
N PRO A 81 8.13 -11.41 -0.72
CA PRO A 81 9.09 -11.74 -1.78
C PRO A 81 8.56 -11.45 -3.19
N CYS A 82 7.24 -11.57 -3.37
CA CYS A 82 6.59 -11.31 -4.65
C CYS A 82 6.68 -9.82 -5.01
N TYR A 83 6.44 -8.93 -4.05
CA TYR A 83 6.28 -7.51 -4.34
C TYR A 83 7.59 -6.72 -4.51
N VAL A 84 8.72 -7.19 -3.95
CA VAL A 84 10.02 -6.57 -4.26
C VAL A 84 10.34 -6.69 -5.74
N LYS A 85 10.10 -7.87 -6.33
CA LYS A 85 10.32 -8.11 -7.76
C LYS A 85 9.43 -7.22 -8.63
N GLU A 86 8.14 -7.12 -8.30
CA GLU A 86 7.22 -6.25 -9.03
C GLU A 86 7.59 -4.77 -8.91
N ARG A 87 8.03 -4.31 -7.73
CA ARG A 87 8.50 -2.94 -7.54
C ARG A 87 9.77 -2.64 -8.33
N LEU A 88 10.73 -3.56 -8.36
CA LEU A 88 11.93 -3.40 -9.19
C LEU A 88 11.59 -3.35 -10.70
N ARG A 89 10.61 -4.14 -11.15
CA ARG A 89 10.10 -4.05 -12.53
C ARG A 89 9.48 -2.69 -12.81
N TYR A 90 8.63 -2.21 -11.90
CA TYR A 90 8.02 -0.88 -11.99
C TYR A 90 9.09 0.21 -12.12
N ILE A 91 10.13 0.17 -11.28
CA ILE A 91 11.23 1.15 -11.33
C ILE A 91 11.96 1.09 -12.67
N ALA A 92 12.31 -0.11 -13.13
CA ALA A 92 13.01 -0.29 -14.40
C ALA A 92 12.22 0.24 -15.61
N GLN A 93 10.88 0.11 -15.59
CA GLN A 93 10.02 0.60 -16.67
C GLN A 93 9.84 2.12 -16.65
N ASN A 94 9.84 2.75 -15.47
CA ASN A 94 9.45 4.15 -15.30
C ASN A 94 10.63 5.12 -15.09
N TYR A 95 11.78 4.65 -14.60
CA TYR A 95 12.88 5.52 -14.16
C TYR A 95 14.26 5.23 -14.79
N ASN A 96 14.44 4.11 -15.51
CA ASN A 96 15.70 3.82 -16.22
C ASN A 96 15.68 4.35 -17.66
N LYS A 97 15.59 5.68 -17.83
CA LYS A 97 15.90 6.36 -19.10
C LYS A 97 17.33 6.86 -19.11
#